data_AF-A0A0F9LS28-F1
#
_entry.id   AF-A0A0F9LS28-F1
#
_cell.length_a   1.000
_cell.length_b   1.000
_cell.length_c   1.000
_cell.angle_alpha   90.00
_cell.angle_beta   90.00
_cell.angle_gamma   90.00
#
_symmetry.space_group_name_H-M   'P 1'
#
loop_
_entity.id
_entity.type
_entity.pdbx_description
1 polymer ?
#
loop_
_entity_poly.entity_id
_entity_poly.type
_entity_poly.pdbx_seq_one_letter_code
_entity_poly.pdbx_strand_id
1 'polypeptide(L)'
;IVVDTMTMARRAKASSHLEVLQNAAYDAQGNRIQSVHLREQLQQIEYGKINDAIRDIYNTGAGVKRADGRPKNFVGTHHLTDERKEGLDENGKVVQTLTGNRILEGLAQTHNFVDIAIRTIKEDKKIKGELKKCGYNLDLEGTMLSNPTWDSVANLVTISLGDRIEIDRRNHS
;
A
#
# COMPACT_ATOMS: atom_id res chain seq x y z
N ILE A 1 -14.00 9.57 5.69
CA ILE A 1 -12.75 10.01 6.34
C ILE A 1 -11.63 9.16 5.75
N VAL A 2 -10.78 9.76 4.91
CA VAL A 2 -9.58 9.07 4.40
C VAL A 2 -8.52 9.31 5.46
N VAL A 3 -8.36 8.35 6.36
CA VAL A 3 -7.23 8.37 7.30
C VAL A 3 -6.05 7.77 6.54
N ASP A 4 -4.98 8.52 6.38
CA ASP A 4 -3.68 7.97 5.97
C ASP A 4 -3.11 7.13 7.12
N THR A 5 -3.73 5.98 7.31
CA THR A 5 -3.38 5.01 8.35
C THR A 5 -1.99 4.42 8.12
N MET A 6 -1.48 4.49 6.88
CA MET A 6 -0.16 4.00 6.49
C MET A 6 0.96 4.85 7.09
N THR A 7 0.87 6.17 6.97
CA THR A 7 1.85 7.08 7.58
C THR A 7 1.78 7.04 9.11
N MET A 8 0.57 6.96 9.68
CA MET A 8 0.37 6.89 11.14
C MET A 8 0.88 5.57 11.75
N ALA A 9 0.52 4.41 11.18
CA ALA A 9 0.96 3.11 11.69
C ALA A 9 2.48 2.93 11.56
N ARG A 10 3.08 3.41 10.46
CA ARG A 10 4.53 3.39 10.25
C ARG A 10 5.27 4.27 11.26
N ARG A 11 4.78 5.48 11.53
CA ARG A 11 5.38 6.36 12.54
C ARG A 11 5.28 5.75 13.94
N ALA A 12 4.10 5.26 14.33
CA ALA A 12 3.91 4.68 15.66
C ALA A 12 4.84 3.48 15.91
N LYS A 13 4.97 2.57 14.94
CA LYS A 13 5.85 1.39 15.06
C LYS A 13 7.34 1.77 15.07
N ALA A 14 7.76 2.69 14.20
CA ALA A 14 9.14 3.16 14.18
C ALA A 14 9.52 3.91 15.47
N SER A 15 8.63 4.77 15.97
CA SER A 15 8.82 5.47 17.26
C SER A 15 8.90 4.49 18.42
N SER A 16 8.01 3.50 18.50
CA SER A 16 8.05 2.46 19.54
C SER A 16 9.33 1.63 19.48
N HIS A 17 9.81 1.26 18.29
CA HIS A 17 11.06 0.51 18.16
C HIS A 17 12.28 1.35 18.56
N LEU A 18 12.31 2.63 18.18
CA LEU A 18 13.35 3.56 18.60
C LEU A 18 13.37 3.73 20.13
N GLU A 19 12.19 3.81 20.75
CA GLU A 19 12.03 3.88 22.21
C GLU A 19 12.57 2.62 22.90
N VAL A 20 12.29 1.42 22.39
CA VAL A 20 12.88 0.17 22.92
C VAL A 20 14.41 0.20 22.86
N LEU A 21 14.99 0.68 21.75
CA LEU A 21 16.44 0.80 21.59
C LEU A 21 17.05 1.87 22.52
N GLN A 22 16.32 2.95 22.79
CA GLN A 22 16.73 3.96 23.76
C GLN A 22 16.66 3.43 25.19
N ASN A 23 15.61 2.68 25.53
CA ASN A 23 15.46 2.05 26.85
C ASN A 23 16.55 1.00 27.11
N ALA A 24 17.09 0.35 26.07
CA ALA A 24 18.22 -0.56 26.19
C ALA A 24 19.54 0.12 26.60
N ALA A 25 19.60 1.46 26.59
CA ALA A 25 20.72 2.23 27.14
C ALA A 25 20.63 2.43 28.66
N TYR A 26 19.61 1.88 29.32
CA TYR A 26 19.38 1.98 30.76
C TYR A 26 19.35 0.61 31.41
N ASP A 27 19.88 0.50 32.64
CA ASP A 27 19.81 -0.72 33.45
C ASP A 27 18.43 -0.89 34.12
N ALA A 28 18.23 -2.02 34.81
CA ALA A 28 16.98 -2.32 35.51
C ALA A 28 16.66 -1.35 36.66
N GLN A 29 17.64 -0.53 37.07
CA GLN A 29 17.52 0.50 38.10
C GLN A 29 17.34 1.90 37.50
N GLY A 30 17.29 2.02 36.17
CA GLY A 30 17.11 3.28 35.44
C GLY A 30 18.38 4.10 35.25
N ASN A 31 19.57 3.56 35.54
CA ASN A 31 20.83 4.28 35.32
C ASN A 31 21.32 4.07 33.88
N ARG A 32 21.92 5.12 33.31
CA ARG A 32 22.46 5.09 31.95
C ARG A 32 23.73 4.24 31.88
N ILE A 33 23.75 3.29 30.94
CA ILE A 33 24.91 2.45 30.63
C ILE A 33 25.87 3.26 29.74
N GLN A 34 27.01 3.66 30.30
CA GLN A 34 28.00 4.55 29.64
C GLN A 34 28.55 4.02 28.30
N SER A 35 28.58 2.70 28.10
CA SER A 35 29.05 2.07 26.86
C SER A 35 28.02 2.06 25.73
N VAL A 36 26.75 2.36 26.01
CA VAL A 36 25.65 2.30 25.04
C VAL A 36 25.25 3.71 24.62
N HIS A 37 25.33 3.97 23.33
CA HIS A 37 24.97 5.26 22.75
C HIS A 37 23.46 5.31 22.47
N LEU A 38 22.82 6.40 22.90
CA LEU A 38 21.43 6.70 22.55
C LEU A 38 21.34 6.95 21.04
N ARG A 39 20.33 6.38 20.39
CA ARG A 39 20.06 6.60 18.97
C ARG A 39 18.97 7.63 18.81
N GLU A 40 19.20 8.60 17.92
CA GLU A 40 18.21 9.62 17.55
C GLU A 40 17.28 9.13 16.43
N GLN A 41 17.71 8.15 15.64
CA GLN A 41 16.95 7.60 14.52
C GLN A 41 17.27 6.12 14.27
N LEU A 42 16.34 5.41 13.63
CA LEU A 42 16.54 4.04 13.16
C LEU A 42 17.40 4.01 11.90
N GLN A 43 18.16 2.92 11.72
CA GLN A 43 18.85 2.62 10.47
C GLN A 43 17.84 2.21 9.39
N GLN A 44 18.19 2.41 8.11
CA GLN A 44 17.27 2.19 6.99
C GLN A 44 16.71 0.75 6.93
N ILE A 45 17.50 -0.24 7.33
CA ILE A 45 17.10 -1.65 7.39
C ILE A 45 16.12 -1.96 8.54
N GLU A 46 16.13 -1.15 9.61
CA GLU A 46 15.37 -1.35 10.85
C GLU A 46 13.92 -0.86 10.74
N TYR A 47 13.60 -0.04 9.74
CA TYR A 47 12.21 0.30 9.41
C TYR A 47 11.38 -0.92 8.94
N GLY A 48 12.02 -2.07 8.77
CA GLY A 48 11.40 -3.33 8.43
C GLY A 48 10.96 -3.41 6.97
N LYS A 49 10.51 -4.61 6.58
CA LYS A 49 9.88 -4.80 5.26
C LYS A 49 8.51 -4.15 5.31
N ILE A 50 8.38 -2.95 4.74
CA ILE A 50 7.12 -2.23 4.48
C ILE A 50 6.02 -3.20 3.98
N ASN A 51 6.43 -4.22 3.23
CA ASN A 51 5.61 -5.28 2.68
C ASN A 51 4.83 -6.10 3.71
N ASP A 52 5.36 -6.36 4.91
CA ASP A 52 4.67 -7.21 5.90
C ASP A 52 3.55 -6.45 6.60
N ALA A 53 3.77 -5.18 6.96
CA ALA A 53 2.71 -4.33 7.49
C ALA A 53 1.57 -4.11 6.48
N ILE A 54 1.92 -4.00 5.19
CA ILE A 54 0.93 -3.92 4.10
C ILE A 54 0.09 -5.20 4.04
N ARG A 55 0.73 -6.38 4.10
CA ARG A 55 0.02 -7.67 4.12
C ARG A 55 -0.94 -7.77 5.30
N ASP A 56 -0.51 -7.36 6.48
CA ASP A 56 -1.35 -7.40 7.69
C ASP A 56 -2.61 -6.54 7.54
N ILE A 57 -2.52 -5.37 6.89
CA ILE A 57 -3.68 -4.52 6.61
C ILE A 57 -4.65 -5.21 5.65
N TYR A 58 -4.16 -5.79 4.56
CA TYR A 58 -5.02 -6.52 3.61
C TYR A 58 -5.68 -7.74 4.26
N ASN A 59 -4.91 -8.52 5.03
CA ASN A 59 -5.41 -9.68 5.75
C ASN A 59 -6.47 -9.29 6.79
N THR A 60 -6.21 -8.23 7.56
CA THR A 60 -7.16 -7.73 8.57
C THR A 60 -8.41 -7.18 7.89
N GLY A 61 -8.24 -6.37 6.84
CA GLY A 61 -9.34 -5.76 6.08
C GLY A 61 -10.29 -6.80 5.48
N ALA A 62 -9.75 -7.89 4.93
CA ALA A 62 -10.54 -9.01 4.41
C ALA A 62 -11.41 -9.67 5.48
N GLY A 63 -10.99 -9.65 6.74
CA GLY A 63 -11.75 -10.19 7.87
C GLY A 63 -12.83 -9.26 8.42
N VAL A 64 -12.80 -7.96 8.09
CA VAL A 64 -13.76 -6.99 8.64
C VAL A 64 -15.11 -7.11 7.96
N LYS A 65 -16.12 -7.50 8.74
CA LYS A 65 -17.52 -7.53 8.33
C LYS A 65 -18.26 -6.25 8.72
N ARG A 66 -19.30 -5.94 7.97
CA ARG A 66 -20.33 -4.97 8.30
C ARG A 66 -21.26 -5.55 9.37
N ALA A 67 -22.13 -4.70 9.94
CA ALA A 67 -23.10 -5.12 10.96
C ALA A 67 -24.09 -6.19 10.44
N ASP A 68 -24.33 -6.23 9.13
CA ASP A 68 -25.18 -7.21 8.45
C ASP A 68 -24.42 -8.50 8.04
N GLY A 69 -23.16 -8.66 8.47
CA GLY A 69 -22.37 -9.86 8.21
C GLY A 69 -21.67 -9.89 6.84
N ARG A 70 -21.92 -8.93 5.94
CA ARG A 70 -21.24 -8.85 4.63
C ARG A 70 -19.82 -8.27 4.77
N PRO A 71 -18.86 -8.64 3.91
CA PRO A 71 -17.52 -8.04 3.92
C PRO A 71 -17.55 -6.52 3.71
N LYS A 72 -16.61 -5.78 4.32
CA LYS A 72 -16.36 -4.39 3.95
C LYS A 72 -15.48 -4.32 2.71
N ASN A 73 -15.78 -3.39 1.81
CA ASN A 73 -14.93 -3.12 0.66
C ASN A 73 -13.65 -2.42 1.14
N PHE A 74 -12.49 -2.99 0.84
CA PHE A 74 -11.21 -2.37 1.10
C PHE A 74 -10.72 -1.64 -0.15
N VAL A 75 -10.46 -0.34 -0.03
CA VAL A 75 -9.90 0.48 -1.11
C VAL A 75 -8.52 0.95 -0.71
N GLY A 76 -7.50 0.48 -1.41
CA GLY A 76 -6.12 0.93 -1.25
C GLY A 76 -5.66 1.71 -2.47
N THR A 77 -5.02 2.86 -2.25
CA THR A 77 -4.40 3.68 -3.30
C THR A 77 -2.90 3.62 -3.17
N HIS A 78 -2.21 3.32 -4.27
CA HIS A 78 -0.74 3.26 -4.33
C HIS A 78 -0.23 4.32 -5.30
N HIS A 79 0.86 4.98 -4.92
CA HIS A 79 1.56 5.91 -5.80
C HIS A 79 2.71 5.20 -6.52
N LEU A 80 2.91 5.57 -7.79
CA LEU A 80 4.09 5.17 -8.53
C LEU A 80 5.22 6.14 -8.17
N THR A 81 6.40 5.59 -7.94
CA THR A 81 7.64 6.33 -7.75
C THR A 81 8.63 5.94 -8.84
N ASP A 82 9.58 6.83 -9.12
CA ASP A 82 10.63 6.52 -10.08
C ASP A 82 11.59 5.48 -9.50
N GLU A 83 11.87 4.44 -10.28
CA GLU A 83 12.84 3.42 -9.92
C GLU A 83 14.25 4.04 -9.89
N ARG A 84 14.95 3.81 -8.78
CA ARG A 84 16.35 4.19 -8.59
C ARG A 84 17.20 2.94 -8.59
N LYS A 85 18.28 2.94 -9.37
CA LYS A 85 19.31 1.90 -9.33
C LYS A 85 20.66 2.52 -9.02
N GLU A 86 21.50 1.73 -8.37
CA GLU A 86 22.89 2.07 -8.18
C GLU A 86 23.60 2.05 -9.54
N GLY A 87 24.21 3.16 -9.88
CA GLY A 87 25.11 3.31 -11.01
C GLY A 87 26.43 3.91 -10.54
N LEU A 88 27.43 3.92 -11.40
CA LEU A 88 28.68 4.63 -11.17
C LEU A 88 28.57 6.02 -11.80
N ASP A 89 28.95 7.06 -11.06
CA ASP A 89 29.15 8.39 -11.63
C ASP A 89 30.45 8.46 -12.44
N GLU A 90 30.69 9.62 -13.06
CA GLU A 90 31.89 9.89 -13.87
C GLU A 90 33.21 9.72 -13.09
N ASN A 91 33.15 9.71 -11.76
CA ASN A 91 34.29 9.53 -10.86
C ASN A 91 34.35 8.12 -10.25
N GLY A 92 33.52 7.19 -10.71
CA GLY A 92 33.47 5.82 -10.20
C GLY A 92 32.85 5.70 -8.80
N LYS A 93 32.12 6.72 -8.33
CA LYS A 93 31.38 6.66 -7.07
C LYS A 93 29.99 6.07 -7.32
N VAL A 94 29.54 5.21 -6.40
CA VAL A 94 28.17 4.69 -6.44
C VAL A 94 27.19 5.84 -6.18
N VAL A 95 26.37 6.13 -7.16
CA VAL A 95 25.28 7.12 -7.09
C VAL A 95 23.95 6.46 -7.44
N GLN A 96 22.86 6.95 -6.86
CA GLN A 96 21.53 6.50 -7.24
C GLN A 96 21.00 7.29 -8.44
N THR A 97 20.85 6.60 -9.56
CA THR A 97 20.37 7.19 -10.81
C THR A 97 18.95 6.73 -11.09
N LEU A 98 18.14 7.62 -11.68
CA LEU A 98 16.78 7.28 -12.13
C LEU A 98 16.87 6.40 -13.37
N THR A 99 16.16 5.28 -13.39
CA THR A 99 16.18 4.35 -14.52
C THR A 99 15.18 4.72 -15.63
N GLY A 100 14.29 5.68 -15.36
CA GLY A 100 13.16 6.02 -16.22
C GLY A 100 11.96 5.08 -16.09
N ASN A 101 12.10 3.97 -15.35
CA ASN A 101 10.97 3.11 -15.02
C ASN A 101 10.22 3.65 -13.80
N ARG A 102 8.91 3.41 -13.77
CA ARG A 102 8.08 3.66 -12.59
C ARG A 102 7.72 2.36 -11.92
N ILE A 103 7.96 2.29 -10.62
CA ILE A 103 7.60 1.16 -9.77
C ILE A 103 6.57 1.60 -8.73
N LEU A 104 5.78 0.65 -8.23
CA LEU A 104 4.90 0.91 -7.10
C LEU A 104 5.76 1.18 -5.87
N GLU A 105 5.46 2.25 -5.15
CA GLU A 105 6.10 2.51 -3.87
C GLU A 105 5.64 1.45 -2.84
N GLY A 106 6.58 0.65 -2.33
CA GLY A 106 6.30 -0.46 -1.41
C GLY A 106 6.17 -1.84 -2.09
N LEU A 107 5.22 -2.66 -1.64
CA LEU A 107 5.03 -4.03 -2.14
C LEU A 107 4.42 -4.01 -3.54
N ALA A 108 5.23 -4.20 -4.58
CA ALA A 108 4.79 -4.23 -5.98
C ALA A 108 3.68 -5.27 -6.29
N GLN A 109 3.51 -6.26 -5.40
CA GLN A 109 2.54 -7.34 -5.49
C GLN A 109 1.25 -7.08 -4.71
N THR A 110 0.95 -5.85 -4.29
CA THR A 110 -0.29 -5.52 -3.55
C THR A 110 -1.56 -5.92 -4.27
N HIS A 111 -1.54 -5.90 -5.60
CA HIS A 111 -2.63 -6.40 -6.44
C HIS A 111 -2.98 -7.87 -6.13
N ASN A 112 -2.03 -8.70 -5.70
CA ASN A 112 -2.31 -10.10 -5.37
C ASN A 112 -3.22 -10.26 -4.14
N PHE A 113 -3.27 -9.26 -3.26
CA PHE A 113 -4.01 -9.32 -2.00
C PHE A 113 -5.41 -8.68 -2.06
N VAL A 114 -5.85 -8.21 -3.23
CA VAL A 114 -7.18 -7.63 -3.43
C VAL A 114 -7.97 -8.42 -4.46
N ASP A 115 -9.30 -8.33 -4.39
CA ASP A 115 -10.16 -8.92 -5.43
C ASP A 115 -10.13 -8.08 -6.72
N ILE A 116 -10.05 -6.76 -6.62
CA ILE A 116 -9.99 -5.86 -7.77
C ILE A 116 -8.83 -4.88 -7.60
N ALA A 117 -7.98 -4.78 -8.62
CA ALA A 117 -6.90 -3.79 -8.68
C ALA A 117 -7.05 -2.93 -9.93
N ILE A 118 -7.02 -1.60 -9.77
CA ILE A 118 -7.11 -0.65 -10.88
C ILE A 118 -5.88 0.25 -10.88
N ARG A 119 -5.20 0.34 -12.02
CA ARG A 119 -4.11 1.28 -12.25
C ARG A 119 -4.66 2.52 -12.95
N THR A 120 -4.67 3.64 -12.25
CA THR A 120 -5.09 4.92 -12.83
C THR A 120 -3.92 5.67 -13.46
N ILE A 121 -4.11 6.14 -14.68
CA ILE A 121 -3.17 6.97 -15.44
C ILE A 121 -3.89 8.27 -15.79
N LYS A 122 -3.19 9.40 -15.67
CA LYS A 122 -3.71 10.70 -16.13
C LYS A 122 -3.12 11.00 -17.51
N GLU A 123 -3.99 11.13 -18.50
CA GLU A 123 -3.64 11.40 -19.90
C GLU A 123 -4.66 12.38 -20.46
N ASP A 124 -4.22 13.43 -21.17
CA ASP A 124 -5.09 14.45 -21.78
C ASP A 124 -6.12 15.06 -20.81
N LYS A 125 -5.71 15.31 -19.56
CA LYS A 125 -6.56 15.81 -18.46
C LYS A 125 -7.72 14.87 -18.08
N LYS A 126 -7.73 13.63 -18.56
CA LYS A 126 -8.68 12.57 -18.19
C LYS A 126 -7.97 11.50 -17.35
N ILE A 127 -8.71 10.86 -16.45
CA ILE A 127 -8.23 9.69 -15.72
C ILE A 127 -8.64 8.46 -16.53
N LYS A 128 -7.69 7.59 -16.85
CA LYS A 128 -7.94 6.25 -17.41
C LYS A 128 -7.59 5.24 -16.33
N GLY A 129 -8.39 4.19 -16.16
CA GLY A 129 -8.12 3.09 -15.25
C GLY A 129 -7.94 1.78 -16.01
N GLU A 130 -6.81 1.12 -15.86
CA GLU A 130 -6.61 -0.24 -16.36
C GLU A 130 -6.94 -1.22 -15.22
N LEU A 131 -7.84 -2.19 -15.44
CA LEU A 131 -8.04 -3.29 -14.49
C LEU A 131 -6.82 -4.21 -14.53
N LYS A 132 -6.00 -4.20 -13.48
CA LYS A 132 -4.82 -5.08 -13.35
C LYS A 132 -5.15 -6.44 -12.77
N LYS A 133 -6.26 -6.55 -12.04
CA LYS A 133 -6.74 -7.80 -11.45
C LYS A 133 -8.26 -7.72 -11.28
N CYS A 134 -8.95 -8.82 -11.55
CA CYS A 134 -10.35 -9.01 -11.20
C CYS A 134 -10.62 -10.46 -10.79
N GLY A 135 -10.58 -10.73 -9.48
CA GLY A 135 -10.82 -12.06 -8.90
C GLY A 135 -12.25 -12.58 -9.08
N TYR A 136 -13.20 -11.70 -9.44
CA TYR A 136 -14.57 -12.09 -9.77
C TYR A 136 -14.69 -12.62 -11.20
N ASN A 137 -13.90 -12.07 -12.13
CA ASN A 137 -13.87 -12.50 -13.52
C ASN A 137 -12.51 -12.12 -14.14
N LEU A 138 -11.67 -13.13 -14.39
CA LEU A 138 -10.32 -12.95 -14.91
C LEU A 138 -10.31 -12.34 -16.32
N ASP A 139 -11.37 -12.53 -17.10
CA ASP A 139 -11.48 -11.99 -18.47
C ASP A 139 -11.59 -10.46 -18.50
N LEU A 140 -11.85 -9.83 -17.35
CA LEU A 140 -11.90 -8.38 -17.22
C LEU A 140 -10.51 -7.74 -17.03
N GLU A 141 -9.46 -8.53 -16.82
CA GLU A 141 -8.09 -8.00 -16.71
C GLU A 141 -7.64 -7.36 -18.02
N GLY A 142 -7.01 -6.19 -17.93
CA GLY A 142 -6.64 -5.34 -19.07
C GLY A 142 -7.75 -4.40 -19.55
N THR A 143 -8.97 -4.48 -19.00
CA THR A 143 -10.06 -3.57 -19.37
C THR A 143 -9.70 -2.12 -19.04
N MET A 144 -9.88 -1.23 -20.01
CA MET A 144 -9.66 0.21 -19.87
C MET A 144 -10.97 0.94 -19.56
N LEU A 145 -11.01 1.60 -18.41
CA LEU A 145 -12.13 2.42 -17.95
C LEU A 145 -11.80 3.91 -18.07
N SER A 146 -12.71 4.69 -18.65
CA SER A 146 -12.61 6.14 -18.66
C SER A 146 -13.21 6.71 -17.37
N ASN A 147 -12.42 7.49 -16.63
CA ASN A 147 -12.77 8.08 -15.33
C ASN A 147 -13.45 7.06 -14.39
N PRO A 148 -12.75 5.98 -14.01
CA PRO A 148 -13.35 4.92 -13.22
C PRO A 148 -13.92 5.44 -11.90
N THR A 149 -15.18 5.12 -11.63
CA THR A 149 -15.86 5.29 -10.34
C THR A 149 -16.15 3.93 -9.73
N TRP A 150 -16.48 3.90 -8.43
CA TRP A 150 -16.93 2.66 -7.77
C TRP A 150 -18.10 2.02 -8.53
N ASP A 151 -19.10 2.81 -8.91
CA ASP A 151 -20.30 2.30 -9.59
C ASP A 151 -19.98 1.78 -10.99
N SER A 152 -19.06 2.42 -11.73
CA SER A 152 -18.63 1.90 -13.03
C SER A 152 -17.94 0.54 -12.93
N VAL A 153 -17.18 0.32 -11.85
CA VAL A 153 -16.45 -0.94 -11.61
C VAL A 153 -17.42 -2.01 -11.14
N ALA A 154 -18.31 -1.68 -10.20
CA ALA A 154 -19.34 -2.60 -9.72
C ALA A 154 -20.25 -3.04 -10.87
N ASN A 155 -20.70 -2.11 -11.72
CA ASN A 155 -21.51 -2.42 -12.89
C ASN A 155 -20.78 -3.34 -13.88
N LEU A 156 -19.50 -3.07 -14.16
CA LEU A 156 -18.70 -3.93 -15.04
C LEU A 156 -18.66 -5.37 -14.52
N VAL A 157 -18.40 -5.56 -13.22
CA VAL A 157 -18.34 -6.89 -12.62
C VAL A 157 -19.71 -7.56 -12.61
N THR A 158 -20.75 -6.85 -12.19
CA THR A 158 -22.13 -7.37 -12.14
C THR A 158 -22.62 -7.84 -13.52
N ILE A 159 -22.41 -7.04 -14.58
CA ILE A 159 -22.75 -7.43 -15.96
C ILE A 159 -21.97 -8.68 -16.37
N SER A 160 -20.67 -8.73 -16.07
CA SER A 160 -19.81 -9.86 -16.46
C SER A 160 -20.22 -11.19 -15.80
N LEU A 161 -20.87 -11.12 -14.63
CA LEU A 161 -21.32 -12.28 -13.86
C LEU A 161 -22.78 -12.66 -14.11
N GLY A 162 -23.50 -11.89 -14.94
CA GLY A 162 -24.93 -12.07 -15.17
C GLY A 162 -25.76 -11.97 -13.89
N ASP A 163 -25.49 -10.95 -13.07
CA ASP A 163 -26.21 -10.64 -11.82
C ASP A 163 -26.12 -11.72 -10.72
N ARG A 164 -25.19 -12.67 -10.83
CA ARG A 164 -24.98 -13.73 -9.81
C ARG A 164 -24.37 -13.23 -8.49
N ILE A 165 -23.69 -12.08 -8.52
CA ILE A 165 -23.08 -11.45 -7.35
C ILE A 165 -23.44 -9.95 -7.38
N GLU A 166 -24.15 -9.50 -6.35
CA GLU A 166 -24.38 -8.08 -6.13
C GLU A 166 -23.21 -7.47 -5.35
N ILE A 167 -22.48 -6.57 -6.01
CA ILE A 167 -21.51 -5.71 -5.33
C ILE A 167 -22.27 -4.51 -4.76
N ASP A 168 -22.13 -4.30 -3.45
CA ASP A 168 -22.83 -3.23 -2.73
C ASP A 168 -22.50 -1.85 -3.34
N ARG A 169 -23.56 -1.12 -3.70
CA ARG A 169 -23.47 0.23 -4.27
C ARG A 169 -23.47 1.27 -3.14
N ARG A 170 -22.96 2.48 -3.42
CA ARG A 170 -23.18 3.59 -2.48
C ARG A 170 -24.66 3.94 -2.55
N ASN A 171 -25.39 3.75 -1.44
CA ASN A 171 -26.73 4.31 -1.31
C ASN A 171 -26.61 5.83 -1.45
N HIS A 172 -27.08 6.37 -2.57
CA HIS A 172 -27.35 7.79 -2.70
C HIS A 172 -28.67 8.05 -1.97
N SER A 173 -28.58 8.40 -0.69
CA SER A 173 -29.61 9.16 0.01
C SER A 173 -29.39 10.64 -0.25
#